data_AF-A0A959XMD9-F1
#
_entry.id   AF-A0A959XMD9-F1
#
_cell.length_a   1.000
_cell.length_b   1.000
_cell.length_c   1.000
_cell.angle_alpha   90.00
_cell.angle_beta   90.00
_cell.angle_gamma   90.00
#
_symmetry.space_group_name_H-M   'P 1'
#
loop_
_entity.id
_entity.type
_entity.pdbx_description
1 polymer ?
#
loop_
_entity_poly.entity_id
_entity_poly.type
_entity_poly.pdbx_seq_one_letter_code
_entity_poly.pdbx_strand_id
1 'polypeptide(L)'
;LDLAAVMVILTLAHALPDRWPVVQEIGSSLGIASIAVGFMALFGAYDRPLRFLPSIAAPAVVILIGAIVRWAVGGPMDRWLDAALLCIWASLAFLSIRSALHFLGVRGYGLRRKEQERILAVGSKAEAEQALALLWQTHYGLGWSAVVDPNAQEAGADGLARSIRRNRVGEVVFCARDMPWKNIIHLIEKLRSGSTEFKIAQPEREFIIGPSSIESLQDLYVLHDHALNSPVARRNKRIVDVTLALLLLITLPIAAFFVRSPKVLFLNAISVLRGQRSWVGYHPSSVKGPKLPGLVPGVLDPISVLGLREDDLVISRANAMYAKDYSATFDIGIVLRGFRMLGGT
;
A
#
# COMPACT_ATOMS: atom_id res chain seq x y z
N LEU A 1 -18.17 2.54 0.63
CA LEU A 1 -18.14 1.07 0.40
C LEU A 1 -18.53 0.32 1.66
N ASP A 2 -17.87 0.60 2.78
CA ASP A 2 -18.19 -0.04 4.07
C ASP A 2 -19.64 0.21 4.51
N LEU A 3 -20.10 1.46 4.42
CA LEU A 3 -21.50 1.81 4.66
C LEU A 3 -22.48 1.14 3.70
N ALA A 4 -22.08 0.92 2.43
CA ALA A 4 -22.93 0.26 1.45
C ALA A 4 -23.00 -1.25 1.68
N ALA A 5 -21.88 -1.89 2.06
CA ALA A 5 -21.86 -3.30 2.43
C ALA A 5 -22.65 -3.55 3.73
N VAL A 6 -22.48 -2.70 4.74
CA VAL A 6 -23.26 -2.74 5.99
C VAL A 6 -24.74 -2.49 5.71
N MET A 7 -25.09 -1.50 4.87
CA MET A 7 -26.48 -1.25 4.45
C MET A 7 -27.07 -2.41 3.67
N VAL A 8 -26.32 -3.04 2.76
CA VAL A 8 -26.77 -4.22 1.99
C VAL A 8 -27.05 -5.40 2.92
N ILE A 9 -26.19 -5.63 3.91
CA ILE A 9 -26.41 -6.66 4.95
C ILE A 9 -27.66 -6.33 5.76
N LEU A 10 -27.85 -5.06 6.17
CA LEU A 10 -29.04 -4.61 6.90
C LEU A 10 -30.32 -4.75 6.07
N THR A 11 -30.28 -4.50 4.76
CA THR A 11 -31.44 -4.66 3.87
C THR A 11 -31.74 -6.13 3.55
N LEU A 12 -30.71 -6.97 3.39
CA LEU A 12 -30.89 -8.41 3.16
C LEU A 12 -31.40 -9.13 4.40
N ALA A 13 -31.05 -8.65 5.61
CA ALA A 13 -31.60 -9.16 6.86
C ALA A 13 -33.14 -9.04 6.94
N HIS A 14 -33.74 -8.09 6.22
CA HIS A 14 -35.20 -7.92 6.16
C HIS A 14 -35.87 -8.70 5.02
N ALA A 15 -35.11 -9.19 4.03
CA ALA A 15 -35.64 -9.83 2.82
C ALA A 15 -35.69 -11.37 2.89
N LEU A 16 -35.17 -11.97 3.97
CA LEU A 16 -35.15 -13.42 4.16
C LEU A 16 -36.33 -13.83 5.06
N PRO A 17 -37.32 -14.60 4.56
CA PRO A 17 -38.54 -14.89 5.32
C PRO A 17 -38.33 -15.91 6.43
N ASP A 18 -38.94 -15.61 7.59
CA ASP A 18 -39.45 -16.50 8.65
C ASP A 18 -38.58 -17.63 9.23
N ARG A 19 -37.27 -17.70 8.94
CA ARG A 19 -36.40 -18.73 9.52
C ARG A 19 -35.39 -18.26 10.56
N TRP A 20 -35.34 -16.97 10.86
CA TRP A 20 -34.25 -16.43 11.68
C TRP A 20 -34.74 -15.63 12.90
N PRO A 21 -35.07 -16.31 14.02
CA PRO A 21 -35.45 -15.62 15.27
C PRO A 21 -34.35 -14.69 15.83
N VAL A 22 -33.13 -14.70 15.28
CA VAL A 22 -32.00 -13.85 15.71
C VAL A 22 -32.05 -12.42 15.13
N VAL A 23 -32.90 -12.14 14.13
CA VAL A 23 -33.03 -10.76 13.58
C VAL A 23 -33.65 -9.79 14.61
N GLN A 24 -34.24 -10.29 15.71
CA GLN A 24 -34.69 -9.44 16.82
C GLN A 24 -33.53 -8.80 17.62
N GLU A 25 -32.29 -9.27 17.50
CA GLU A 25 -31.11 -8.59 18.07
C GLU A 25 -30.25 -7.94 16.97
N ILE A 26 -30.76 -6.87 16.36
CA ILE A 26 -30.04 -6.07 15.35
C ILE A 26 -28.60 -5.72 15.82
N GLY A 27 -28.40 -5.55 17.12
CA GLY A 27 -27.08 -5.25 17.71
C GLY A 27 -26.03 -6.35 17.58
N SER A 28 -26.40 -7.64 17.73
CA SER A 28 -25.43 -8.75 17.67
C SER A 28 -24.99 -9.01 16.22
N SER A 29 -25.93 -8.94 15.28
CA SER A 29 -25.66 -9.02 13.84
C SER A 29 -24.75 -7.89 13.35
N LEU A 30 -25.01 -6.65 13.78
CA LEU A 30 -24.19 -5.48 13.43
C LEU A 30 -22.77 -5.63 14.00
N GLY A 31 -22.63 -6.16 15.22
CA GLY A 31 -21.34 -6.44 15.86
C GLY A 31 -20.51 -7.44 15.06
N ILE A 32 -21.10 -8.58 14.68
CA ILE A 32 -20.43 -9.63 13.90
C ILE A 32 -20.01 -9.09 12.53
N ALA A 33 -20.90 -8.37 11.84
CA ALA A 33 -20.58 -7.76 10.55
C ALA A 33 -19.45 -6.72 10.66
N SER A 34 -19.43 -5.91 11.72
CA SER A 34 -18.37 -4.93 11.97
C SER A 34 -17.01 -5.60 12.23
N ILE A 35 -17.00 -6.72 12.97
CA ILE A 35 -15.80 -7.54 13.17
C ILE A 35 -15.30 -8.11 11.85
N ALA A 36 -16.19 -8.68 11.04
CA ALA A 36 -15.84 -9.24 9.73
C ALA A 36 -15.24 -8.18 8.79
N VAL A 37 -15.88 -7.00 8.71
CA VAL A 37 -15.37 -5.85 7.93
C VAL A 37 -14.02 -5.37 8.46
N GLY A 38 -13.86 -5.29 9.78
CA GLY A 38 -12.58 -4.96 10.42
C GLY A 38 -11.47 -5.94 10.02
N PHE A 39 -11.74 -7.25 10.06
CA PHE A 39 -10.79 -8.27 9.62
C PHE A 39 -10.49 -8.20 8.12
N MET A 40 -11.47 -7.89 7.27
CA MET A 40 -11.24 -7.66 5.84
C MET A 40 -10.28 -6.47 5.61
N ALA A 41 -10.42 -5.39 6.38
CA ALA A 41 -9.47 -4.28 6.37
C ALA A 41 -8.07 -4.71 6.82
N LEU A 42 -7.96 -5.52 7.89
CA LEU A 42 -6.69 -6.04 8.40
C LEU A 42 -5.99 -7.00 7.43
N PHE A 43 -6.71 -7.78 6.66
CA PHE A 43 -6.08 -8.67 5.66
C PHE A 43 -5.77 -7.95 4.35
N GLY A 44 -6.29 -6.74 4.15
CA GLY A 44 -6.07 -5.95 2.94
C GLY A 44 -7.04 -6.26 1.81
N ALA A 45 -8.26 -6.73 2.12
CA ALA A 45 -9.33 -6.86 1.14
C ALA A 45 -9.65 -5.51 0.45
N TYR A 46 -9.29 -4.41 1.12
CA TYR A 46 -9.51 -3.06 0.63
C TYR A 46 -8.39 -2.50 -0.24
N ASP A 47 -7.22 -3.15 -0.23
CA ASP A 47 -6.06 -2.72 -1.02
C ASP A 47 -6.42 -2.63 -2.50
N ARG A 48 -5.77 -1.70 -3.19
CA ARG A 48 -5.84 -1.55 -4.65
C ARG A 48 -4.48 -1.90 -5.25
N PRO A 49 -4.42 -2.61 -6.41
CA PRO A 49 -5.52 -3.21 -7.17
C PRO A 49 -6.16 -4.40 -6.44
N LEU A 50 -7.35 -4.82 -6.88
CA LEU A 50 -8.16 -5.86 -6.24
C LEU A 50 -7.39 -7.17 -6.04
N ARG A 51 -7.27 -7.61 -4.78
CA ARG A 51 -6.75 -8.92 -4.41
C ARG A 51 -7.90 -9.77 -3.87
N PHE A 52 -8.14 -10.92 -4.50
CA PHE A 52 -9.22 -11.83 -4.07
C PHE A 52 -8.86 -12.59 -2.79
N LEU A 53 -7.58 -12.92 -2.59
CA LEU A 53 -7.12 -13.75 -1.48
C LEU A 53 -7.46 -13.16 -0.10
N PRO A 54 -7.19 -11.86 0.18
CA PRO A 54 -7.59 -11.24 1.45
C PRO A 54 -9.09 -11.27 1.75
N SER A 55 -9.93 -11.13 0.72
CA SER A 55 -11.38 -11.13 0.86
C SER A 55 -11.95 -12.50 1.25
N ILE A 56 -11.20 -13.58 1.02
CA ILE A 56 -11.56 -14.96 1.40
C ILE A 56 -10.85 -15.36 2.70
N ALA A 57 -9.59 -14.97 2.86
CA ALA A 57 -8.80 -15.31 4.05
C ALA A 57 -9.35 -14.65 5.33
N ALA A 58 -9.74 -13.38 5.28
CA ALA A 58 -10.28 -12.66 6.43
C ALA A 58 -11.52 -13.33 7.06
N PRO A 59 -12.62 -13.60 6.32
CA PRO A 59 -13.79 -14.24 6.89
C PRO A 59 -13.50 -15.67 7.35
N ALA A 60 -12.63 -16.42 6.66
CA ALA A 60 -12.25 -17.76 7.09
C ALA A 60 -11.57 -17.76 8.47
N VAL A 61 -10.70 -16.79 8.74
CA VAL A 61 -10.04 -16.61 10.04
C VAL A 61 -11.04 -16.23 11.14
N VAL A 62 -11.95 -15.29 10.86
CA VAL A 62 -13.02 -14.93 11.80
C VAL A 62 -13.89 -16.13 12.11
N ILE A 63 -14.24 -16.91 11.08
CA ILE A 63 -15.07 -18.09 11.24
C ILE A 63 -14.35 -19.15 12.10
N LEU A 64 -13.07 -19.38 11.86
CA LEU A 64 -12.29 -20.34 12.62
C LEU A 64 -12.15 -19.93 14.10
N ILE A 65 -11.80 -18.66 14.36
CA ILE A 65 -11.64 -18.14 15.73
C ILE A 65 -12.96 -18.23 16.48
N GLY A 66 -14.06 -17.81 15.86
CA GLY A 66 -15.38 -17.86 16.47
C GLY A 66 -15.82 -19.29 16.79
N ALA A 67 -15.53 -20.27 15.90
CA ALA A 67 -15.80 -21.68 16.17
C ALA A 67 -15.03 -22.19 17.40
N ILE A 68 -13.73 -21.84 17.52
CA ILE A 68 -12.88 -22.25 18.64
C ILE A 68 -13.37 -21.65 19.96
N VAL A 69 -13.64 -20.34 19.98
CA VAL A 69 -14.17 -19.66 21.18
C VAL A 69 -15.51 -20.27 21.58
N ARG A 70 -16.37 -20.52 20.59
CA ARG A 70 -17.69 -21.10 20.79
C ARG A 70 -17.62 -22.49 21.41
N TRP A 71 -16.72 -23.32 20.90
CA TRP A 71 -16.47 -24.66 21.41
C TRP A 71 -15.91 -24.60 22.83
N ALA A 72 -14.94 -23.72 23.11
CA ALA A 72 -14.35 -23.56 24.44
C ALA A 72 -15.35 -23.12 25.52
N VAL A 73 -16.36 -22.32 25.15
CA VAL A 73 -17.43 -21.83 26.05
C VAL A 73 -18.59 -22.85 26.16
N GLY A 74 -18.61 -23.90 25.34
CA GLY A 74 -19.50 -25.06 25.52
C GLY A 74 -20.98 -24.88 25.16
N GLY A 75 -21.43 -23.73 24.65
CA GLY A 75 -22.82 -23.60 24.21
C GLY A 75 -23.12 -24.22 22.80
N PRO A 76 -24.36 -24.11 22.30
CA PRO A 76 -24.79 -24.69 21.02
C PRO A 76 -24.16 -24.08 19.74
N MET A 77 -23.80 -24.95 18.78
CA MET A 77 -23.07 -24.62 17.54
C MET A 77 -23.95 -24.03 16.43
N ASP A 78 -25.27 -24.24 16.49
CA ASP A 78 -26.27 -23.70 15.56
C ASP A 78 -26.15 -22.18 15.37
N ARG A 79 -26.11 -21.41 16.47
CA ARG A 79 -25.94 -19.95 16.44
C ARG A 79 -24.61 -19.49 15.86
N TRP A 80 -23.60 -20.37 15.88
CA TRP A 80 -22.30 -20.08 15.30
C TRP A 80 -22.29 -20.32 13.79
N LEU A 81 -22.98 -21.35 13.30
CA LEU A 81 -23.19 -21.57 11.86
C LEU A 81 -23.91 -20.37 11.22
N ASP A 82 -24.88 -19.82 11.94
CA ASP A 82 -25.60 -18.60 11.60
C ASP A 82 -24.66 -17.39 11.45
N ALA A 83 -23.77 -17.16 12.43
CA ALA A 83 -22.77 -16.10 12.39
C ALA A 83 -21.73 -16.30 11.27
N ALA A 84 -21.35 -17.56 11.00
CA ALA A 84 -20.44 -17.90 9.91
C ALA A 84 -21.07 -17.61 8.55
N LEU A 85 -22.37 -17.89 8.39
CA LEU A 85 -23.10 -17.60 7.16
C LEU A 85 -23.18 -16.08 6.89
N LEU A 86 -23.37 -15.27 7.94
CA LEU A 86 -23.31 -13.81 7.82
C LEU A 86 -21.95 -13.31 7.34
N CYS A 87 -20.85 -13.89 7.84
CA CYS A 87 -19.49 -13.55 7.39
C CYS A 87 -19.29 -13.89 5.91
N ILE A 88 -19.83 -15.04 5.45
CA ILE A 88 -19.77 -15.46 4.04
C ILE A 88 -20.57 -14.48 3.16
N TRP A 89 -21.80 -14.13 3.55
CA TRP A 89 -22.62 -13.18 2.79
C TRP A 89 -22.01 -11.78 2.73
N ALA A 90 -21.42 -11.29 3.83
CA ALA A 90 -20.70 -10.02 3.84
C ALA A 90 -19.53 -10.03 2.84
N SER A 91 -18.79 -11.14 2.77
CA SER A 91 -17.66 -11.32 1.85
C SER A 91 -18.11 -11.38 0.40
N LEU A 92 -19.20 -12.10 0.13
CA LEU A 92 -19.78 -12.21 -1.20
C LEU A 92 -20.34 -10.86 -1.65
N ALA A 93 -21.05 -10.13 -0.79
CA ALA A 93 -21.55 -8.78 -1.08
C ALA A 93 -20.39 -7.81 -1.38
N PHE A 94 -19.33 -7.84 -0.56
CA PHE A 94 -18.14 -7.04 -0.80
C PHE A 94 -17.51 -7.34 -2.16
N LEU A 95 -17.35 -8.62 -2.50
CA LEU A 95 -16.77 -9.04 -3.76
C LEU A 95 -17.65 -8.65 -4.95
N SER A 96 -18.96 -8.83 -4.83
CA SER A 96 -19.94 -8.44 -5.85
C SER A 96 -19.91 -6.94 -6.14
N ILE A 97 -19.86 -6.09 -5.10
CA ILE A 97 -19.74 -4.64 -5.27
C ILE A 97 -18.42 -4.27 -5.95
N ARG A 98 -17.31 -4.90 -5.54
CA ARG A 98 -15.99 -4.66 -6.15
C ARG A 98 -15.95 -5.09 -7.62
N SER A 99 -16.51 -6.25 -7.95
CA SER A 99 -16.65 -6.74 -9.33
C SER A 99 -17.56 -5.82 -10.16
N ALA A 100 -18.66 -5.34 -9.60
CA ALA A 100 -19.53 -4.37 -10.26
C ALA A 100 -18.77 -3.07 -10.57
N LEU A 101 -18.01 -2.52 -9.61
CA LEU A 101 -17.17 -1.33 -9.83
C LEU A 101 -16.07 -1.55 -10.87
N HIS A 102 -15.53 -2.77 -10.94
CA HIS A 102 -14.61 -3.18 -11.99
C HIS A 102 -15.27 -3.14 -13.37
N PHE A 103 -16.43 -3.79 -13.52
CA PHE A 103 -17.16 -3.81 -14.79
C PHE A 103 -17.68 -2.43 -15.23
N LEU A 104 -17.97 -1.55 -14.27
CA LEU A 104 -18.33 -0.15 -14.53
C LEU A 104 -17.13 0.74 -14.88
N GLY A 105 -15.91 0.19 -14.96
CA GLY A 105 -14.71 0.93 -15.38
C GLY A 105 -14.28 2.01 -14.40
N VAL A 106 -14.69 1.94 -13.13
CA VAL A 106 -14.35 2.94 -12.12
C VAL A 106 -12.84 2.91 -11.85
N ARG A 107 -12.17 4.05 -12.06
CA ARG A 107 -10.72 4.19 -11.87
C ARG A 107 -10.30 3.69 -10.48
N GLY A 108 -9.32 2.80 -10.43
CA GLY A 108 -8.78 2.21 -9.20
C GLY A 108 -9.39 0.85 -8.78
N TYR A 109 -10.43 0.36 -9.46
CA TYR A 109 -11.03 -0.97 -9.23
C TYR A 109 -10.71 -1.97 -10.35
N GLY A 110 -9.86 -1.61 -11.31
CA GLY A 110 -9.35 -2.52 -12.32
C GLY A 110 -8.71 -3.77 -11.71
N LEU A 111 -8.89 -4.93 -12.33
CA LEU A 111 -8.04 -6.12 -12.18
C LEU A 111 -6.68 -5.82 -12.81
N ARG A 112 -6.09 -4.69 -12.44
CA ARG A 112 -4.80 -4.27 -12.97
C ARG A 112 -3.77 -5.12 -12.25
N ARG A 113 -3.50 -6.29 -12.84
CA ARG A 113 -2.13 -6.78 -12.90
C ARG A 113 -1.28 -5.56 -13.22
N LYS A 114 -0.15 -5.36 -12.53
CA LYS A 114 0.89 -4.40 -12.97
C LYS A 114 1.21 -4.76 -14.42
N GLU A 115 0.47 -4.20 -15.37
CA GLU A 115 0.69 -4.42 -16.78
C GLU A 115 1.98 -3.69 -17.05
N GLN A 116 2.96 -4.46 -17.50
CA GLN A 116 4.22 -3.92 -17.92
C GLN A 116 3.91 -2.91 -19.02
N GLU A 117 4.27 -1.64 -18.81
CA GLU A 117 3.90 -0.58 -19.74
C GLU A 117 4.58 -0.83 -21.10
N ARG A 118 3.86 -0.51 -22.18
CA ARG A 118 4.36 -0.62 -23.55
C ARG A 118 4.96 0.72 -23.93
N ILE A 119 6.27 0.77 -24.02
CA ILE A 119 7.02 2.03 -24.13
C ILE A 119 7.61 2.19 -25.52
N LEU A 120 7.50 3.39 -26.09
CA LEU A 120 8.18 3.77 -27.32
C LEU A 120 9.20 4.87 -26.99
N ALA A 121 10.49 4.58 -27.15
CA ALA A 121 11.53 5.57 -26.99
C ALA A 121 11.85 6.21 -28.35
N VAL A 122 11.91 7.54 -28.40
CA VAL A 122 12.32 8.30 -29.59
C VAL A 122 13.63 9.00 -29.28
N GLY A 123 14.70 8.59 -29.97
CA GLY A 123 16.06 9.02 -29.69
C GLY A 123 17.10 8.13 -30.37
N SER A 124 18.36 8.53 -30.29
CA SER A 124 19.48 7.68 -30.69
C SER A 124 19.49 6.40 -29.87
N LYS A 125 20.05 5.32 -30.42
CA LYS A 125 20.06 4.01 -29.75
C LYS A 125 20.62 4.08 -28.33
N ALA A 126 21.70 4.83 -28.12
CA ALA A 126 22.36 4.96 -26.82
C ALA A 126 21.49 5.70 -25.78
N GLU A 127 20.92 6.84 -26.15
CA GLU A 127 20.04 7.61 -25.24
C GLU A 127 18.72 6.89 -24.99
N ALA A 128 18.16 6.25 -26.00
CA ALA A 128 16.93 5.48 -25.87
C ALA A 128 17.11 4.27 -24.94
N GLU A 129 18.24 3.56 -25.04
CA GLU A 129 18.57 2.47 -24.10
C GLU A 129 18.71 2.99 -22.66
N GLN A 130 19.32 4.17 -22.46
CA GLN A 130 19.39 4.81 -21.14
C GLN A 130 18.01 5.21 -20.61
N ALA A 131 17.19 5.86 -21.44
CA ALA A 131 15.83 6.24 -21.07
C ALA A 131 14.96 5.01 -20.75
N LEU A 132 15.07 3.93 -21.53
CA LEU A 132 14.38 2.67 -21.25
C LEU A 132 14.91 1.99 -19.98
N ALA A 133 16.21 2.06 -19.71
CA ALA A 133 16.78 1.54 -18.46
C ALA A 133 16.26 2.32 -17.23
N LEU A 134 16.14 3.65 -17.34
CA LEU A 134 15.52 4.49 -16.31
C LEU A 134 14.06 4.10 -16.09
N LEU A 135 13.28 3.94 -17.16
CA LEU A 135 11.87 3.54 -17.08
C LEU A 135 11.69 2.10 -16.60
N TRP A 136 12.58 1.18 -16.95
CA TRP A 136 12.57 -0.17 -16.41
C TRP A 136 12.69 -0.15 -14.88
N GLN A 137 13.41 0.83 -14.33
CA GLN A 137 13.57 1.03 -12.90
C GLN A 137 12.41 1.84 -12.27
N THR A 138 11.65 2.64 -13.01
CA THR A 138 10.47 3.33 -12.44
C THR A 138 9.18 2.51 -12.58
N HIS A 139 9.08 1.69 -13.63
CA HIS A 139 7.93 0.83 -13.91
C HIS A 139 8.16 -0.60 -13.38
N TYR A 140 7.08 -1.34 -13.13
CA TYR A 140 7.13 -2.74 -12.69
C TYR A 140 7.43 -3.70 -13.86
N GLY A 141 8.50 -3.42 -14.61
CA GLY A 141 8.92 -4.09 -15.84
C GLY A 141 8.34 -3.45 -17.11
N LEU A 142 9.11 -3.52 -18.20
CA LEU A 142 8.66 -3.12 -19.54
C LEU A 142 8.08 -4.35 -20.26
N GLY A 143 6.90 -4.22 -20.83
CA GLY A 143 6.23 -5.36 -21.49
C GLY A 143 6.69 -5.48 -22.93
N TRP A 144 6.68 -4.34 -23.60
CA TRP A 144 7.16 -4.15 -24.95
C TRP A 144 7.89 -2.82 -25.01
N SER A 145 9.08 -2.80 -25.61
CA SER A 145 9.80 -1.57 -25.90
C SER A 145 10.24 -1.55 -27.36
N ALA A 146 10.23 -0.36 -27.94
CA ALA A 146 10.84 -0.12 -29.24
C ALA A 146 11.53 1.25 -29.26
N VAL A 147 12.54 1.36 -30.10
CA VAL A 147 13.30 2.60 -30.30
C VAL A 147 13.03 3.09 -31.72
N VAL A 148 12.73 4.38 -31.85
CA VAL A 148 12.58 5.07 -33.13
C VAL A 148 13.67 6.12 -33.23
N ASP A 149 14.48 6.01 -34.27
CA ASP A 149 15.52 7.01 -34.56
C ASP A 149 14.84 8.35 -34.94
N PRO A 150 15.24 9.48 -34.33
CA PRO A 150 14.64 10.79 -34.58
C PRO A 150 14.81 11.26 -36.04
N ASN A 151 15.78 10.73 -36.79
CA ASN A 151 16.00 11.05 -38.19
C ASN A 151 15.21 10.13 -39.15
N ALA A 152 14.61 9.06 -38.65
CA ALA A 152 13.79 8.17 -39.47
C ALA A 152 12.48 8.87 -39.88
N GLN A 153 11.98 8.55 -41.07
CA GLN A 153 10.68 9.05 -41.54
C GLN A 153 9.51 8.65 -40.61
N GLU A 154 9.71 7.60 -39.81
CA GLU A 154 8.78 7.10 -38.80
C GLU A 154 8.70 7.98 -37.54
N ALA A 155 9.69 8.85 -37.29
CA ALA A 155 9.70 9.79 -36.16
C ALA A 155 8.77 11.00 -36.35
N GLY A 156 8.20 11.17 -37.53
CA GLY A 156 7.17 12.18 -37.78
C GLY A 156 5.86 11.87 -37.05
N ALA A 157 5.02 12.90 -36.85
CA ALA A 157 3.74 12.77 -36.13
C ALA A 157 2.86 11.63 -36.65
N ASP A 158 2.72 11.48 -37.98
CA ASP A 158 1.89 10.42 -38.56
C ASP A 158 2.50 9.02 -38.38
N GLY A 159 3.82 8.92 -38.43
CA GLY A 159 4.56 7.67 -38.22
C GLY A 159 4.43 7.19 -36.77
N LEU A 160 4.70 8.09 -35.82
CA LEU A 160 4.51 7.84 -34.40
C LEU A 160 3.07 7.50 -34.08
N ALA A 161 2.08 8.24 -34.62
CA ALA A 161 0.67 7.95 -34.42
C ALA A 161 0.29 6.53 -34.90
N ARG A 162 0.84 6.08 -36.04
CA ARG A 162 0.65 4.71 -36.53
C ARG A 162 1.31 3.68 -35.60
N SER A 163 2.54 3.92 -35.16
CA SER A 163 3.25 3.01 -34.26
C SER A 163 2.55 2.88 -32.91
N ILE A 164 2.10 4.01 -32.35
CA ILE A 164 1.35 4.09 -31.09
C ILE A 164 0.07 3.27 -31.17
N ARG A 165 -0.72 3.43 -32.24
CA ARG A 165 -1.96 2.67 -32.44
C ARG A 165 -1.72 1.18 -32.66
N ARG A 166 -0.80 0.84 -33.57
CA ARG A 166 -0.50 -0.56 -33.93
C ARG A 166 0.01 -1.36 -32.74
N ASN A 167 0.92 -0.76 -31.98
CA ASN A 167 1.58 -1.43 -30.86
C ASN A 167 0.91 -1.16 -29.51
N ARG A 168 -0.23 -0.45 -29.48
CA ARG A 168 -0.94 -0.06 -28.24
C ARG A 168 0.01 0.54 -27.19
N VAL A 169 0.79 1.52 -27.62
CA VAL A 169 1.81 2.17 -26.78
C VAL A 169 1.11 2.98 -25.68
N GLY A 170 1.43 2.65 -24.43
CA GLY A 170 0.92 3.35 -23.25
C GLY A 170 1.75 4.59 -22.93
N GLU A 171 3.05 4.55 -23.21
CA GLU A 171 3.99 5.63 -22.88
C GLU A 171 4.99 5.88 -24.02
N VAL A 172 5.23 7.14 -24.34
CA VAL A 172 6.25 7.57 -25.30
C VAL A 172 7.25 8.46 -24.59
N VAL A 173 8.54 8.14 -24.71
CA VAL A 173 9.62 8.91 -24.09
C VAL A 173 10.52 9.51 -25.15
N PHE A 174 10.62 10.84 -25.15
CA PHE A 174 11.46 11.60 -26.06
C PHE A 174 12.81 11.92 -25.41
N CYS A 175 13.91 11.61 -26.10
CA CYS A 175 15.26 11.94 -25.63
C CYS A 175 15.59 13.38 -26.04
N ALA A 176 15.65 14.29 -25.07
CA ALA A 176 15.88 15.72 -25.33
C ALA A 176 17.32 16.04 -25.79
N ARG A 177 18.26 15.08 -25.68
CA ARG A 177 19.58 15.19 -26.30
C ARG A 177 19.51 15.20 -27.83
N ASP A 178 18.66 14.34 -28.38
CA ASP A 178 18.65 14.04 -29.82
C ASP A 178 17.51 14.77 -30.56
N MET A 179 16.57 15.35 -29.81
CA MET A 179 15.44 16.09 -30.38
C MET A 179 15.34 17.50 -29.80
N PRO A 180 15.19 18.54 -30.64
CA PRO A 180 14.93 19.89 -30.16
C PRO A 180 13.63 19.96 -29.37
N TRP A 181 13.63 20.69 -28.24
CA TRP A 181 12.46 20.91 -27.39
C TRP A 181 11.22 21.35 -28.17
N LYS A 182 11.39 22.25 -29.15
CA LYS A 182 10.30 22.72 -30.02
C LYS A 182 9.63 21.57 -30.79
N ASN A 183 10.41 20.60 -31.26
CA ASN A 183 9.88 19.45 -32.00
C ASN A 183 9.15 18.49 -31.06
N ILE A 184 9.70 18.25 -29.86
CA ILE A 184 9.07 17.41 -28.84
C ILE A 184 7.69 17.97 -28.48
N ILE A 185 7.60 19.25 -28.14
CA ILE A 185 6.32 19.90 -27.81
C ILE A 185 5.34 19.80 -28.98
N HIS A 186 5.79 20.06 -30.20
CA HIS A 186 4.94 19.95 -31.39
C HIS A 186 4.37 18.54 -31.58
N LEU A 187 5.19 17.49 -31.34
CA LEU A 187 4.74 16.10 -31.42
C LEU A 187 3.75 15.76 -30.30
N ILE A 188 4.01 16.19 -29.07
CA ILE A 188 3.10 16.00 -27.94
C ILE A 188 1.73 16.63 -28.24
N GLU A 189 1.71 17.88 -28.74
CA GLU A 189 0.46 18.56 -29.10
C GLU A 189 -0.34 17.82 -30.17
N LYS A 190 0.33 17.31 -31.21
CA LYS A 190 -0.33 16.55 -32.28
C LYS A 190 -0.81 15.16 -31.84
N LEU A 191 -0.08 14.51 -30.93
CA LEU A 191 -0.35 13.13 -30.52
C LEU A 191 -1.21 13.01 -29.26
N ARG A 192 -1.53 14.14 -28.59
CA ARG A 192 -2.27 14.20 -27.31
C ARG A 192 -3.70 13.65 -27.34
N SER A 193 -4.25 13.33 -28.51
CA SER A 193 -5.63 12.89 -28.68
C SER A 193 -5.90 11.45 -28.22
N GLY A 194 -4.87 10.71 -27.79
CA GLY A 194 -4.97 9.32 -27.31
C GLY A 194 -4.78 9.15 -25.80
N SER A 195 -4.88 7.90 -25.33
CA SER A 195 -4.61 7.49 -23.94
C SER A 195 -3.12 7.29 -23.62
N THR A 196 -2.23 7.82 -24.46
CA THR A 196 -0.78 7.62 -24.37
C THR A 196 -0.17 8.75 -23.55
N GLU A 197 0.64 8.42 -22.56
CA GLU A 197 1.42 9.39 -21.78
C GLU A 197 2.71 9.74 -22.50
N PHE A 198 3.10 11.01 -22.43
CA PHE A 198 4.33 11.50 -23.04
C PHE A 198 5.29 11.99 -21.96
N LYS A 199 6.52 11.51 -21.99
CA LYS A 199 7.60 11.93 -21.09
C LYS A 199 8.83 12.37 -21.88
N ILE A 200 9.71 13.12 -21.20
CA ILE A 200 10.92 13.69 -21.79
C ILE A 200 12.12 13.29 -20.93
N ALA A 201 13.04 12.52 -21.50
CA ALA A 201 14.32 12.20 -20.87
C ALA A 201 15.31 13.33 -21.10
N GLN A 202 15.93 13.85 -20.04
CA GLN A 202 16.88 14.96 -20.13
C GLN A 202 18.29 14.46 -20.45
N PRO A 203 19.07 15.21 -21.27
CA PRO A 203 20.47 14.89 -21.55
C PRO A 203 21.30 15.03 -20.29
N GLU A 204 22.24 14.10 -20.08
CA GLU A 204 23.27 14.12 -19.00
C GLU A 204 22.70 14.14 -17.57
N ARG A 205 21.39 14.14 -17.42
CA ARG A 205 20.69 14.14 -16.15
C ARG A 205 19.85 12.89 -16.08
N GLU A 206 20.01 12.18 -14.98
CA GLU A 206 19.33 10.92 -14.71
C GLU A 206 17.85 11.14 -14.32
N PHE A 207 17.10 11.97 -15.06
CA PHE A 207 15.69 12.21 -14.77
C PHE A 207 14.82 12.38 -16.01
N ILE A 208 13.56 11.98 -15.87
CA ILE A 208 12.51 11.98 -16.86
C ILE A 208 11.40 12.93 -16.39
N ILE A 209 10.96 13.83 -17.26
CA ILE A 209 9.85 14.77 -16.99
C ILE A 209 8.57 14.20 -17.58
N GLY A 210 7.56 13.94 -16.73
CA GLY A 210 6.22 13.55 -17.13
C GLY A 210 5.16 14.64 -16.91
N PRO A 211 3.89 14.39 -17.28
CA PRO A 211 2.81 15.38 -17.23
C PRO A 211 2.45 15.87 -15.81
N SER A 212 2.71 15.05 -14.79
CA SER A 212 2.32 15.30 -13.40
C SER A 212 3.47 15.12 -12.40
N SER A 213 4.66 14.73 -12.85
CA SER A 213 5.81 14.47 -11.98
C SER A 213 7.14 14.55 -12.72
N ILE A 214 8.19 14.92 -12.00
CA ILE A 214 9.58 14.77 -12.41
C ILE A 214 10.10 13.50 -11.72
N GLU A 215 10.60 12.54 -12.48
CA GLU A 215 11.14 11.26 -12.01
C GLU A 215 12.67 11.31 -12.12
N SER A 216 13.44 11.35 -11.01
CA SER A 216 14.92 11.40 -11.05
C SER A 216 15.59 10.19 -10.38
N LEU A 217 16.81 9.81 -10.78
CA LEU A 217 17.61 8.76 -10.12
C LEU A 217 17.96 9.13 -8.67
N GLN A 218 18.17 10.43 -8.37
CA GLN A 218 18.31 10.91 -7.00
C GLN A 218 17.04 10.71 -6.17
N ASP A 219 15.87 10.94 -6.77
CA ASP A 219 14.60 10.57 -6.17
C ASP A 219 14.46 9.05 -6.08
N LEU A 220 15.06 8.26 -6.99
CA LEU A 220 15.00 6.79 -7.08
C LEU A 220 15.83 6.07 -6.00
N TYR A 221 16.93 6.68 -5.50
CA TYR A 221 17.57 6.22 -4.25
C TYR A 221 16.63 6.35 -3.03
N VAL A 222 15.55 7.13 -3.16
CA VAL A 222 14.50 7.33 -2.17
C VAL A 222 13.19 6.62 -2.58
N LEU A 223 12.91 6.46 -3.89
CA LEU A 223 11.63 6.01 -4.43
C LEU A 223 11.57 4.53 -4.79
N HIS A 224 12.71 3.84 -4.94
CA HIS A 224 12.70 2.41 -5.19
C HIS A 224 12.31 1.69 -3.90
N ASP A 225 10.99 1.49 -3.76
CA ASP A 225 10.32 0.85 -2.64
C ASP A 225 10.80 1.35 -1.27
N HIS A 226 10.27 2.48 -0.81
CA HIS A 226 9.97 2.50 0.62
C HIS A 226 8.95 1.39 0.86
N ALA A 227 9.39 0.23 1.33
CA ALA A 227 8.49 -0.82 1.80
C ALA A 227 7.40 -0.17 2.66
N LEU A 228 7.76 0.78 3.54
CA LEU A 228 6.82 1.55 4.38
C LEU A 228 5.77 2.42 3.64
N ASN A 229 5.96 2.81 2.38
CA ASN A 229 4.91 3.53 1.63
C ASN A 229 3.92 2.57 0.96
N SER A 230 4.25 1.28 0.86
CA SER A 230 3.33 0.28 0.32
C SER A 230 2.11 0.09 1.24
N PRO A 231 0.88 -0.07 0.68
CA PRO A 231 -0.32 -0.34 1.48
C PRO A 231 -0.17 -1.57 2.40
N VAL A 232 0.52 -2.61 1.90
CA VAL A 232 0.76 -3.86 2.63
C VAL A 232 1.67 -3.62 3.84
N ALA A 233 2.78 -2.92 3.67
CA ALA A 233 3.68 -2.66 4.81
C ALA A 233 3.05 -1.73 5.85
N ARG A 234 2.35 -0.67 5.43
CA ARG A 234 1.62 0.22 6.36
C ARG A 234 0.61 -0.56 7.18
N ARG A 235 -0.12 -1.47 6.54
CA ARG A 235 -1.06 -2.35 7.23
C ARG A 235 -0.36 -3.33 8.17
N ASN A 236 0.67 -4.02 7.71
CA ASN A 236 1.43 -4.95 8.55
C ASN A 236 2.04 -4.23 9.76
N LYS A 237 2.57 -3.02 9.57
CA LYS A 237 3.04 -2.16 10.65
C LYS A 237 1.94 -1.85 11.63
N ARG A 238 0.78 -1.41 11.13
CA ARG A 238 -0.37 -1.10 11.98
C ARG A 238 -0.88 -2.31 12.76
N ILE A 239 -0.88 -3.50 12.15
CA ILE A 239 -1.25 -4.75 12.81
C ILE A 239 -0.28 -5.05 13.95
N VAL A 240 1.03 -5.04 13.67
CA VAL A 240 2.06 -5.25 14.70
C VAL A 240 1.90 -4.25 15.84
N ASP A 241 1.71 -2.97 15.51
CA ASP A 241 1.52 -1.91 16.49
C ASP A 241 0.34 -2.14 17.43
N VAL A 242 -0.83 -2.43 16.86
CA VAL A 242 -2.05 -2.69 17.62
C VAL A 242 -1.96 -3.99 18.42
N THR A 243 -1.45 -5.07 17.80
CA THR A 243 -1.29 -6.36 18.48
C THR A 243 -0.35 -6.26 19.67
N LEU A 244 0.82 -5.62 19.50
CA LEU A 244 1.76 -5.40 20.59
C LEU A 244 1.17 -4.50 21.68
N ALA A 245 0.41 -3.46 21.31
CA ALA A 245 -0.24 -2.60 22.30
C ALA A 245 -1.28 -3.36 23.13
N LEU A 246 -2.12 -4.18 22.51
CA LEU A 246 -3.09 -5.01 23.23
C LEU A 246 -2.38 -6.03 24.13
N LEU A 247 -1.35 -6.70 23.63
CA LEU A 247 -0.57 -7.66 24.42
C LEU A 247 0.09 -6.99 25.62
N LEU A 248 0.70 -5.81 25.44
CA LEU A 248 1.36 -5.05 26.51
C LEU A 248 0.36 -4.53 27.55
N LEU A 249 -0.87 -4.20 27.16
CA LEU A 249 -1.93 -3.81 28.10
C LEU A 249 -2.43 -5.01 28.92
N ILE A 250 -2.63 -6.17 28.29
CA ILE A 250 -3.04 -7.40 28.98
C ILE A 250 -1.94 -7.87 29.94
N THR A 251 -0.68 -7.82 29.49
CA THR A 251 0.49 -8.22 30.27
C THR A 251 1.04 -7.10 31.15
N LEU A 252 0.36 -5.94 31.23
CA LEU A 252 0.83 -4.76 31.96
C LEU A 252 1.24 -5.05 33.41
N PRO A 253 0.51 -5.86 34.20
CA PRO A 253 0.91 -6.17 35.57
C PRO A 253 2.30 -6.81 35.67
N ILE A 254 2.67 -7.60 34.66
CA ILE A 254 3.97 -8.26 34.57
C ILE A 254 5.00 -7.34 33.91
N ALA A 255 4.64 -6.70 32.80
CA ALA A 255 5.50 -5.78 32.05
C ALA A 255 5.97 -4.60 32.91
N ALA A 256 5.16 -4.17 33.89
CA ALA A 256 5.47 -3.10 34.81
C ALA A 256 6.81 -3.29 35.57
N PHE A 257 7.24 -4.53 35.81
CA PHE A 257 8.50 -4.82 36.49
C PHE A 257 9.74 -4.63 35.61
N PHE A 258 9.58 -4.61 34.28
CA PHE A 258 10.69 -4.62 33.33
C PHE A 258 10.88 -3.29 32.60
N VAL A 259 9.88 -2.40 32.62
CA VAL A 259 9.93 -1.07 31.97
C VAL A 259 10.31 0.05 32.95
N ARG A 260 10.92 1.13 32.44
CA ARG A 260 11.31 2.29 33.27
C ARG A 260 10.13 2.96 33.97
N SER A 261 9.01 3.13 33.27
CA SER A 261 7.79 3.74 33.81
C SER A 261 6.54 3.04 33.27
N PRO A 262 5.81 2.28 34.11
CA PRO A 262 4.58 1.60 33.70
C PRO A 262 3.48 2.57 33.27
N LYS A 263 3.42 3.75 33.90
CA LYS A 263 2.47 4.81 33.55
C LYS A 263 2.70 5.31 32.12
N VAL A 264 3.96 5.52 31.74
CA VAL A 264 4.32 5.97 30.39
C VAL A 264 4.08 4.87 29.37
N LEU A 265 4.41 3.60 29.69
CA LEU A 265 4.08 2.46 28.84
C LEU A 265 2.57 2.40 28.53
N PHE A 266 1.72 2.59 29.55
CA PHE A 266 0.27 2.62 29.37
C PHE A 266 -0.16 3.75 28.42
N LEU A 267 0.33 4.98 28.65
CA LEU A 267 0.00 6.13 27.78
C LEU A 267 0.48 5.91 26.34
N ASN A 268 1.68 5.35 26.16
CA ASN A 268 2.22 4.98 24.85
C ASN A 268 1.35 3.93 24.16
N ALA A 269 0.94 2.88 24.87
CA ALA A 269 0.04 1.86 24.32
C ALA A 269 -1.31 2.47 23.88
N ILE A 270 -1.91 3.36 24.67
CA ILE A 270 -3.14 4.07 24.29
C ILE A 270 -2.91 4.99 23.07
N SER A 271 -1.78 5.71 23.01
CA SER A 271 -1.43 6.56 21.87
C SER A 271 -1.23 5.75 20.59
N VAL A 272 -0.61 4.58 20.69
CA VAL A 272 -0.48 3.62 19.59
C VAL A 272 -1.86 3.11 19.14
N LEU A 273 -2.75 2.71 20.07
CA LEU A 273 -4.11 2.29 19.70
C LEU A 273 -4.91 3.41 19.02
N ARG A 274 -4.74 4.67 19.44
CA ARG A 274 -5.35 5.84 18.79
C ARG A 274 -4.74 6.21 17.43
N GLY A 275 -3.62 5.60 17.06
CA GLY A 275 -2.92 5.88 15.80
C GLY A 275 -2.10 7.18 15.81
N GLN A 276 -1.81 7.72 16.99
CA GLN A 276 -1.00 8.93 17.15
C GLN A 276 0.50 8.62 17.19
N ARG A 277 0.87 7.39 17.59
CA ARG A 277 2.23 6.87 17.64
C ARG A 277 2.30 5.47 17.03
N SER A 278 3.51 5.04 16.67
CA SER A 278 3.88 3.65 16.35
C SER A 278 4.91 3.18 17.38
N TRP A 279 5.11 1.87 17.57
CA TRP A 279 6.17 1.40 18.47
C TRP A 279 7.55 1.73 17.96
N VAL A 280 7.76 1.66 16.65
CA VAL A 280 9.05 1.95 16.00
C VAL A 280 8.83 3.01 14.94
N GLY A 281 9.67 4.03 14.88
CA GLY A 281 9.58 5.09 13.88
C GLY A 281 10.95 5.67 13.53
N TYR A 282 10.93 6.70 12.68
CA TYR A 282 12.15 7.42 12.36
C TYR A 282 12.70 8.16 13.57
N HIS A 283 14.02 8.29 13.63
CA HIS A 283 14.65 9.16 14.60
C HIS A 283 14.31 10.63 14.32
N PRO A 284 13.91 11.42 15.34
CA PRO A 284 13.33 12.76 15.17
C PRO A 284 14.31 13.80 14.62
N SER A 285 15.61 13.65 14.86
CA SER A 285 16.65 14.62 14.46
C SER A 285 17.02 14.60 12.96
N SER A 286 16.18 14.03 12.09
CA SER A 286 16.44 13.98 10.64
C SER A 286 16.18 15.34 9.97
N VAL A 287 17.03 16.33 10.23
CA VAL A 287 16.86 17.72 9.76
C VAL A 287 17.27 17.91 8.29
N LYS A 288 18.03 16.99 7.69
CA LYS A 288 18.62 17.16 6.33
C LYS A 288 18.63 15.88 5.48
N GLY A 289 17.62 15.03 5.63
CA GLY A 289 17.52 13.76 4.90
C GLY A 289 16.72 13.84 3.60
N PRO A 290 16.78 12.78 2.75
CA PRO A 290 15.86 12.60 1.64
C PRO A 290 14.39 12.67 2.10
N LYS A 291 13.46 12.99 1.19
CA LYS A 291 12.01 13.02 1.47
C LYS A 291 11.50 11.61 1.82
N LEU A 292 11.60 11.24 3.10
CA LEU A 292 11.08 10.00 3.64
C LEU A 292 9.54 9.97 3.57
N PRO A 293 8.91 8.79 3.48
CA PRO A 293 7.47 8.69 3.45
C PRO A 293 6.92 9.05 4.82
N GLY A 294 5.79 9.76 4.86
CA GLY A 294 5.18 10.17 6.12
C GLY A 294 4.90 8.97 7.02
N LEU A 295 5.45 8.99 8.24
CA LEU A 295 5.22 8.01 9.28
C LEU A 295 4.85 8.73 10.58
N VAL A 296 3.91 8.16 11.34
CA VAL A 296 3.61 8.65 12.69
C VAL A 296 4.85 8.52 13.59
N PRO A 297 5.04 9.40 14.59
CA PRO A 297 6.18 9.30 15.49
C PRO A 297 6.29 7.93 16.16
N GLY A 298 7.51 7.41 16.25
CA GLY A 298 7.82 6.18 16.98
C GLY A 298 7.98 6.42 18.47
N VAL A 299 7.60 5.45 19.30
CA VAL A 299 8.00 5.39 20.71
C VAL A 299 9.48 5.04 20.82
N LEU A 300 9.94 4.14 19.96
CA LEU A 300 11.34 3.78 19.77
C LEU A 300 11.79 4.18 18.36
N ASP A 301 13.09 4.36 18.21
CA ASP A 301 13.74 4.44 16.92
C ASP A 301 14.91 3.41 16.86
N PRO A 302 15.26 2.90 15.67
CA PRO A 302 16.31 1.91 15.54
C PRO A 302 17.69 2.38 16.00
N ILE A 303 18.01 3.68 15.89
CA ILE A 303 19.33 4.23 16.20
C ILE A 303 19.58 4.18 17.71
N SER A 304 18.64 4.69 18.49
CA SER A 304 18.68 4.70 19.96
C SER A 304 18.71 3.28 20.54
N VAL A 305 17.90 2.36 19.98
CA VAL A 305 17.81 0.98 20.48
C VAL A 305 19.06 0.16 20.14
N LEU A 306 19.67 0.40 18.98
CA LEU A 306 20.88 -0.31 18.56
C LEU A 306 22.18 0.33 19.08
N GLY A 307 22.09 1.48 19.76
CA GLY A 307 23.27 2.20 20.28
C GLY A 307 24.20 2.71 19.18
N LEU A 308 23.63 3.10 18.03
CA LEU A 308 24.40 3.65 16.92
C LEU A 308 24.82 5.10 17.22
N ARG A 309 25.89 5.56 16.59
CA ARG A 309 26.34 6.95 16.70
C ARG A 309 25.26 7.89 16.15
N GLU A 310 24.91 8.91 16.93
CA GLU A 310 23.96 9.97 16.55
C GLU A 310 24.60 11.04 15.66
N ASP A 311 25.31 10.60 14.62
CA ASP A 311 25.83 11.48 13.58
C ASP A 311 24.74 11.67 12.50
N ASP A 312 24.56 12.90 11.99
CA ASP A 312 23.52 13.23 10.99
C ASP A 312 23.50 12.26 9.79
N LEU A 313 24.68 11.87 9.30
CA LEU A 313 24.83 10.93 8.19
C LEU A 313 24.36 9.51 8.55
N VAL A 314 24.63 9.06 9.78
CA VAL A 314 24.22 7.73 10.28
C VAL A 314 22.71 7.71 10.47
N ILE A 315 22.13 8.77 11.05
CA ILE A 315 20.69 8.92 11.24
C ILE A 315 19.97 8.90 9.88
N SER A 316 20.46 9.69 8.92
CA SER A 316 19.85 9.75 7.59
C SER A 316 19.89 8.40 6.87
N ARG A 317 21.03 7.68 6.92
CA ARG A 317 21.17 6.34 6.34
C ARG A 317 20.29 5.30 7.04
N ALA A 318 20.24 5.30 8.37
CA ALA A 318 19.43 4.36 9.13
C ALA A 318 17.93 4.57 8.89
N ASN A 319 17.45 5.82 8.87
CA ASN A 319 16.06 6.12 8.53
C ASN A 319 15.72 5.74 7.08
N ALA A 320 16.63 5.97 6.12
CA ALA A 320 16.44 5.57 4.73
C ALA A 320 16.39 4.04 4.57
N MET A 321 17.29 3.31 5.24
CA MET A 321 17.28 1.84 5.26
C MET A 321 16.00 1.29 5.90
N TYR A 322 15.56 1.90 7.02
CA TYR A 322 14.32 1.51 7.66
C TYR A 322 13.11 1.73 6.76
N ALA A 323 13.05 2.87 6.05
CA ALA A 323 11.98 3.16 5.10
C ALA A 323 11.96 2.18 3.91
N LYS A 324 13.15 1.87 3.39
CA LYS A 324 13.36 1.01 2.23
C LYS A 324 13.08 -0.47 2.52
N ASP A 325 13.76 -1.03 3.50
CA ASP A 325 13.77 -2.48 3.77
C ASP A 325 12.92 -2.84 4.99
N TYR A 326 11.77 -2.17 5.14
CA TYR A 326 10.88 -2.41 6.27
C TYR A 326 10.38 -3.86 6.31
N SER A 327 10.44 -4.43 7.51
CA SER A 327 9.81 -5.71 7.84
C SER A 327 9.19 -5.68 9.23
N ALA A 328 8.05 -6.35 9.38
CA ALA A 328 7.36 -6.49 10.65
C ALA A 328 8.22 -7.21 11.71
N THR A 329 9.03 -8.18 11.29
CA THR A 329 9.95 -8.91 12.17
C THR A 329 11.05 -8.01 12.71
N PHE A 330 11.55 -7.06 11.91
CA PHE A 330 12.51 -6.06 12.36
C PHE A 330 11.89 -5.18 13.46
N ASP A 331 10.68 -4.66 13.26
CA ASP A 331 9.97 -3.86 14.28
C ASP A 331 9.80 -4.64 15.60
N ILE A 332 9.35 -5.89 15.53
CA ILE A 332 9.25 -6.77 16.70
C ILE A 332 10.61 -6.92 17.39
N GLY A 333 11.68 -7.13 16.61
CA GLY A 333 13.04 -7.23 17.13
C GLY A 333 13.53 -5.95 17.83
N ILE A 334 13.17 -4.77 17.30
CA ILE A 334 13.47 -3.48 17.93
C ILE A 334 12.67 -3.31 19.23
N VAL A 335 11.38 -3.66 19.24
CA VAL A 335 10.55 -3.57 20.46
C VAL A 335 11.07 -4.50 21.55
N LEU A 336 11.47 -5.73 21.21
CA LEU A 336 12.01 -6.69 22.18
C LEU A 336 13.35 -6.23 22.76
N ARG A 337 14.26 -5.71 21.92
CA ARG A 337 15.54 -5.15 22.40
C ARG A 337 15.33 -3.88 23.23
N GLY A 338 14.44 -3.01 22.77
CA GLY A 338 14.08 -1.75 23.41
C GLY A 338 13.00 -1.88 24.49
N PHE A 339 12.69 -3.09 24.98
CA PHE A 339 11.52 -3.31 25.84
C PHE A 339 11.51 -2.41 27.08
N ARG A 340 12.67 -2.25 27.74
CA ARG A 340 12.82 -1.38 28.92
C ARG A 340 12.56 0.10 28.60
N MET A 341 12.78 0.51 27.34
CA MET A 341 12.62 1.87 26.83
C MET A 341 11.19 2.19 26.39
N LEU A 342 10.27 1.20 26.34
CA LEU A 342 8.86 1.44 25.99
C LEU A 342 8.13 2.35 26.99
N GLY A 343 8.59 2.37 28.23
CA GLY A 343 8.18 3.34 29.26
C GLY A 343 9.05 4.61 29.30
N GLY A 344 9.78 4.90 28.22
CA GLY A 344 10.53 6.14 27.98
C GLY A 344 9.65 7.20 27.30
N THR A 345 10.21 8.42 27.21
CA THR A 345 9.61 9.69 26.70
C THR A 345 8.48 9.57 25.68
#